data_AF-A0A9D1E672-F1
#
_entry.id   AF-A0A9D1E672-F1
#
_cell.length_a   1.000
_cell.length_b   1.000
_cell.length_c   1.000
_cell.angle_alpha   90.00
_cell.angle_beta   90.00
_cell.angle_gamma   90.00
#
_symmetry.space_group_name_H-M   'P 1'
#
loop_
_entity.id
_entity.type
_entity.pdbx_description
1 polymer ?
#
loop_
_entity_poly.entity_id
_entity_poly.type
_entity_poly.pdbx_seq_one_letter_code
_entity_poly.pdbx_strand_id
1 'polypeptide(L)'
;MNWIKKQNAGTWIMLGSVVLALVALIIYIVNSTTGELAGSEMDMIPIWLTIVSMALLLILFGAGKKLNHWIATIVMFAIVVMLTMCIVLLSFGREAVATNLFIPGMATPGQISCVTVAIVCAAFYVLSIIALIIASFIGNGEKKAA
;
A
#
# COMPACT_ATOMS: atom_id res chain seq x y z
N MET A 1 -14.91 -25.20 -2.72
CA MET A 1 -14.66 -24.64 -4.07
C MET A 1 -15.81 -23.79 -4.64
N ASN A 2 -17.07 -23.97 -4.19
CA ASN A 2 -18.22 -23.16 -4.68
C ASN A 2 -18.29 -21.71 -4.16
N TRP A 3 -17.47 -21.32 -3.19
CA TRP A 3 -17.43 -19.97 -2.63
C TRP A 3 -16.65 -18.97 -3.50
N ILE A 4 -15.56 -19.43 -4.14
CA ILE A 4 -14.73 -18.63 -5.06
C ILE A 4 -15.51 -18.26 -6.33
N LYS A 5 -16.41 -19.14 -6.80
CA LYS A 5 -17.23 -18.92 -8.01
C LYS A 5 -18.37 -17.90 -7.82
N LYS A 6 -18.66 -17.45 -6.59
CA LYS A 6 -19.71 -16.45 -6.28
C LYS A 6 -19.16 -15.03 -6.07
N GLN A 7 -17.87 -14.82 -6.32
CA GLN A 7 -17.21 -13.56 -6.04
C GLN A 7 -17.27 -12.61 -7.24
N ASN A 8 -17.69 -11.37 -6.98
CA ASN A 8 -17.76 -10.26 -7.93
C ASN A 8 -16.33 -9.85 -8.37
N ALA A 9 -16.20 -9.32 -9.59
CA ALA A 9 -14.98 -8.67 -10.09
C ALA A 9 -14.37 -7.67 -9.10
N GLY A 10 -15.18 -6.89 -8.38
CA GLY A 10 -14.71 -5.96 -7.34
C GLY A 10 -13.95 -6.66 -6.20
N THR A 11 -14.33 -7.89 -5.85
CA THR A 11 -13.67 -8.65 -4.78
C THR A 11 -12.31 -9.20 -5.23
N TRP A 12 -12.16 -9.53 -6.51
CA TRP A 12 -10.87 -9.89 -7.11
C TRP A 12 -9.92 -8.71 -7.19
N ILE A 13 -10.43 -7.51 -7.52
CA ILE A 13 -9.63 -6.28 -7.52
C ILE A 13 -9.16 -5.95 -6.10
N MET A 14 -9.98 -6.19 -5.07
CA MET A 14 -9.58 -6.03 -3.67
C MET A 14 -8.42 -6.97 -3.30
N LEU A 15 -8.44 -8.24 -3.74
CA LEU A 15 -7.28 -9.14 -3.61
C LEU A 15 -6.04 -8.61 -4.34
N GLY A 16 -6.22 -8.03 -5.53
CA GLY A 16 -5.15 -7.35 -6.26
C GLY A 16 -4.51 -6.23 -5.44
N SER A 17 -5.30 -5.43 -4.71
CA SER A 17 -4.76 -4.39 -3.82
C SER A 17 -3.88 -4.97 -2.70
N VAL A 18 -4.24 -6.11 -2.13
CA VAL A 18 -3.42 -6.81 -1.11
C VAL A 18 -2.06 -7.21 -1.68
N VAL A 19 -2.03 -7.74 -2.91
CA VAL A 19 -0.78 -8.12 -3.58
C VAL A 19 0.09 -6.90 -3.86
N LEU A 20 -0.50 -5.80 -4.33
CA LEU A 20 0.24 -4.54 -4.56
C LEU A 20 0.82 -3.96 -3.26
N ALA A 21 0.05 -3.98 -2.17
CA ALA A 21 0.52 -3.56 -0.85
C ALA A 21 1.66 -4.46 -0.32
N LEU A 22 1.58 -5.77 -0.57
CA LEU A 22 2.66 -6.70 -0.22
C LEU A 22 3.94 -6.41 -1.00
N VAL A 23 3.83 -6.17 -2.31
CA VAL A 23 4.98 -5.79 -3.14
C VAL A 23 5.59 -4.48 -2.64
N ALA A 24 4.78 -3.48 -2.33
CA ALA A 24 5.26 -2.23 -1.74
C ALA A 24 5.99 -2.47 -0.41
N LEU A 25 5.46 -3.34 0.46
CA LEU A 25 6.11 -3.69 1.73
C LEU A 25 7.48 -4.34 1.53
N ILE A 26 7.58 -5.28 0.58
CA ILE A 26 8.86 -5.93 0.25
C ILE A 26 9.88 -4.89 -0.23
N ILE A 27 9.46 -3.99 -1.13
CA ILE A 27 10.33 -2.92 -1.64
C ILE A 27 10.75 -1.99 -0.51
N TYR A 28 9.85 -1.63 0.41
CA TYR A 28 10.16 -0.82 1.59
C TYR A 28 11.27 -1.46 2.44
N ILE A 29 11.12 -2.74 2.77
CA ILE A 29 12.10 -3.46 3.59
C ILE A 29 13.45 -3.52 2.88
N VAL A 30 13.48 -3.86 1.59
CA VAL A 30 14.72 -3.92 0.81
C VAL A 30 15.38 -2.55 0.75
N ASN A 31 14.62 -1.49 0.48
CA ASN A 31 15.13 -0.13 0.45
C ASN A 31 15.69 0.33 1.81
N SER A 32 15.04 -0.04 2.91
CA SER A 32 15.45 0.32 4.28
C SER A 32 16.62 -0.49 4.83
N THR A 33 16.95 -1.64 4.22
CA THR A 33 17.99 -2.56 4.74
C THR A 33 19.22 -2.65 3.86
N THR A 34 19.23 -1.98 2.71
CA THR A 34 20.31 -2.06 1.71
C THR A 34 20.80 -0.70 1.26
N GLY A 35 21.97 -0.68 0.59
CA GLY A 35 22.53 0.53 0.00
C GLY A 35 22.87 1.61 1.03
N GLU A 36 22.50 2.87 0.72
CA GLU A 36 22.78 4.05 1.54
C GLU A 36 22.11 4.01 2.93
N LEU A 37 21.07 3.19 3.12
CA LEU A 37 20.37 3.04 4.39
C LEU A 37 20.86 1.81 5.19
N ALA A 38 21.85 1.08 4.69
CA ALA A 38 22.41 -0.07 5.41
C ALA A 38 23.00 0.36 6.77
N GLY A 39 22.52 -0.26 7.85
CA GLY A 39 22.93 0.06 9.21
C GLY A 39 22.18 1.23 9.86
N SER A 40 21.26 1.88 9.13
CA SER A 40 20.33 2.84 9.73
C SER A 40 19.16 2.14 10.43
N GLU A 41 18.60 2.78 11.47
CA GLU A 41 17.41 2.25 12.13
C GLU A 41 16.21 2.33 11.19
N MET A 42 15.63 1.17 10.88
CA MET A 42 14.43 1.08 10.05
C MET A 42 13.19 1.45 10.87
N ASP A 43 12.41 2.41 10.39
CA ASP A 43 11.11 2.71 10.96
C ASP A 43 10.16 1.50 10.76
N MET A 44 9.64 0.98 11.87
CA MET A 44 8.73 -0.17 11.86
C MET A 44 7.27 0.23 11.64
N ILE A 45 6.92 1.51 11.77
CA ILE A 45 5.53 1.98 11.65
C ILE A 45 4.94 1.64 10.26
N PRO A 46 5.61 1.91 9.12
CA PRO A 46 5.07 1.58 7.80
C PRO A 46 4.81 0.09 7.61
N ILE A 47 5.64 -0.77 8.24
CA ILE A 47 5.48 -2.23 8.19
C ILE A 47 4.18 -2.62 8.88
N TRP A 48 3.97 -2.15 10.11
CA TRP A 48 2.76 -2.45 10.87
C TRP A 48 1.50 -1.91 10.19
N LEU A 49 1.55 -0.68 9.69
CA LEU A 49 0.42 -0.07 8.97
C LEU A 49 0.03 -0.88 7.73
N THR A 50 1.01 -1.34 6.95
CA THR A 50 0.74 -2.16 5.76
C THR A 50 0.22 -3.55 6.12
N ILE A 51 0.79 -4.21 7.13
CA ILE A 51 0.32 -5.54 7.59
C ILE A 51 -1.13 -5.45 8.10
N VAL A 52 -1.45 -4.45 8.94
CA VAL A 52 -2.81 -4.26 9.45
C VAL A 52 -3.78 -3.94 8.31
N SER A 53 -3.37 -3.10 7.36
CA SER A 53 -4.17 -2.79 6.17
C SER A 53 -4.49 -4.04 5.35
N MET A 54 -3.48 -4.89 5.10
CA MET A 54 -3.67 -6.16 4.39
C MET A 54 -4.59 -7.11 5.15
N ALA A 55 -4.43 -7.21 6.48
CA ALA A 55 -5.29 -8.05 7.32
C ALA A 55 -6.75 -7.57 7.27
N LEU A 56 -6.99 -6.26 7.36
CA LEU A 56 -8.33 -5.68 7.24
C LEU A 56 -8.96 -5.94 5.86
N LEU A 57 -8.17 -5.87 4.79
CA LEU A 57 -8.63 -6.21 3.44
C LEU A 57 -9.06 -7.67 3.32
N LEU A 58 -8.27 -8.59 3.90
CA LEU A 58 -8.61 -10.01 3.91
C LEU A 58 -9.85 -10.31 4.76
N ILE A 59 -10.05 -9.57 5.87
CA ILE A 59 -11.28 -9.66 6.68
C ILE A 59 -12.48 -9.17 5.88
N LEU A 60 -12.38 -8.03 5.18
CA LEU A 60 -13.43 -7.52 4.31
C LEU A 60 -13.77 -8.51 3.19
N PHE A 61 -12.75 -9.11 2.59
CA PHE A 61 -12.89 -10.16 1.58
C PHE A 61 -13.62 -11.40 2.13
N GLY A 62 -13.25 -11.88 3.31
CA GLY A 62 -13.83 -13.07 3.94
C GLY A 62 -15.27 -12.86 4.45
N ALA A 63 -15.58 -11.65 4.93
CA ALA A 63 -16.90 -11.33 5.47
C ALA A 63 -17.99 -11.22 4.40
N GLY A 64 -17.62 -10.90 3.16
CA GLY A 64 -18.55 -10.82 2.02
C GLY A 64 -19.73 -9.88 2.28
N LYS A 65 -20.96 -10.33 1.98
CA LYS A 65 -22.19 -9.53 2.16
C LYS A 65 -22.68 -9.43 3.63
N LYS A 66 -22.00 -10.06 4.59
CA LYS A 66 -22.46 -10.09 6.00
C LYS A 66 -22.12 -8.82 6.78
N LEU A 67 -21.23 -7.98 6.27
CA LEU A 67 -20.87 -6.71 6.90
C LEU A 67 -21.83 -5.58 6.51
N ASN A 68 -22.15 -4.75 7.50
CA ASN A 68 -22.87 -3.50 7.27
C ASN A 68 -22.06 -2.62 6.31
N HIS A 69 -22.73 -2.03 5.33
CA HIS A 69 -22.12 -1.17 4.32
C HIS A 69 -21.34 0.00 4.94
N TRP A 70 -21.88 0.63 5.99
CA TRP A 70 -21.20 1.74 6.67
C TRP A 70 -19.89 1.30 7.33
N ILE A 71 -19.87 0.13 7.96
CA ILE A 71 -18.67 -0.43 8.59
C ILE A 71 -17.63 -0.74 7.52
N ALA A 72 -18.03 -1.37 6.40
CA ALA A 72 -17.12 -1.65 5.30
C ALA A 72 -16.50 -0.36 4.71
N THR A 73 -17.30 0.69 4.53
CA THR A 73 -16.83 1.99 4.02
C THR A 73 -15.84 2.65 4.97
N ILE A 74 -16.12 2.65 6.28
CA ILE A 74 -15.20 3.22 7.30
C ILE A 74 -13.88 2.44 7.32
N VAL A 75 -13.93 1.11 7.27
CA VAL A 75 -12.72 0.27 7.24
C VAL A 75 -11.90 0.52 5.97
N MET A 76 -12.55 0.62 4.80
CA MET A 76 -11.85 0.94 3.54
C MET A 76 -11.21 2.33 3.60
N PHE A 77 -11.88 3.32 4.17
CA PHE A 77 -11.31 4.65 4.37
C PHE A 77 -10.09 4.60 5.30
N ALA A 78 -10.18 3.88 6.42
CA ALA A 78 -9.06 3.71 7.35
C ALA A 78 -7.85 3.05 6.65
N ILE A 79 -8.08 2.03 5.81
CA ILE A 79 -7.02 1.38 5.02
C ILE A 79 -6.34 2.38 4.09
N VAL A 80 -7.10 3.22 3.38
CA VAL A 80 -6.52 4.28 2.52
C VAL A 80 -5.63 5.20 3.34
N VAL A 81 -6.11 5.69 4.49
CA VAL A 81 -5.34 6.58 5.36
C VAL A 81 -4.05 5.91 5.84
N MET A 82 -4.10 4.64 6.24
CA MET A 82 -2.93 3.88 6.68
C MET A 82 -1.90 3.72 5.56
N LEU A 83 -2.32 3.31 4.37
CA LEU A 83 -1.44 3.17 3.20
C LEU A 83 -0.87 4.53 2.75
N THR A 84 -1.66 5.60 2.81
CA THR A 84 -1.16 6.96 2.54
C THR A 84 -0.12 7.38 3.57
N MET A 85 -0.32 7.06 4.85
CA MET A 85 0.70 7.34 5.88
C MET A 85 1.99 6.56 5.65
N CYS A 86 1.94 5.34 5.11
CA CYS A 86 3.16 4.63 4.71
C CYS A 86 3.97 5.42 3.67
N ILE A 87 3.32 6.09 2.72
CA ILE A 87 3.99 6.94 1.72
C ILE A 87 4.65 8.15 2.40
N VAL A 88 3.94 8.81 3.32
CA VAL A 88 4.45 9.98 4.06
C VAL A 88 5.68 9.61 4.91
N LEU A 89 5.59 8.52 5.68
CA LEU A 89 6.69 8.03 6.52
C LEU A 89 7.88 7.56 5.67
N LEU A 90 7.62 6.96 4.51
CA LEU A 90 8.67 6.65 3.55
C LEU A 90 9.42 7.93 3.15
N SER A 91 8.72 9.01 2.80
CA SER A 91 9.35 10.28 2.43
C SER A 91 10.21 10.86 3.57
N PHE A 92 9.71 10.90 4.80
CA PHE A 92 10.47 11.41 5.95
C PHE A 92 11.75 10.60 6.21
N GLY A 93 11.68 9.27 6.10
CA GLY A 93 12.86 8.42 6.30
C GLY A 93 13.95 8.58 5.22
N ARG A 94 13.69 9.31 4.13
CA ARG A 94 14.65 9.52 3.02
C ARG A 94 14.95 10.98 2.75
N GLU A 95 14.48 11.91 3.61
CA GLU A 95 14.72 13.34 3.44
C GLU A 95 16.22 13.66 3.35
N ALA A 96 17.02 13.13 4.28
CA ALA A 96 18.47 13.36 4.32
C ALA A 96 19.20 12.86 3.06
N VAL A 97 18.73 11.75 2.48
CA VAL A 97 19.26 11.18 1.23
C VAL A 97 18.82 12.05 0.03
N ALA A 98 17.58 12.53 0.05
CA ALA A 98 17.01 13.36 -1.00
C ALA A 98 17.60 14.78 -1.02
N THR A 99 17.95 15.37 0.12
CA THR A 99 18.55 16.72 0.17
C THR A 99 19.86 16.82 -0.61
N ASN A 100 20.68 15.77 -0.58
CA ASN A 100 21.96 15.73 -1.32
C ASN A 100 21.76 15.66 -2.84
N LEU A 101 20.60 15.20 -3.32
CA LEU A 101 20.26 15.16 -4.73
C LEU A 101 20.01 16.55 -5.33
N PHE A 102 19.53 17.49 -4.53
CA PHE A 102 19.21 18.85 -4.98
C PHE A 102 20.39 19.82 -4.91
N ILE A 103 21.51 19.41 -4.31
CA ILE A 103 22.74 20.20 -4.23
C ILE A 103 23.66 19.80 -5.41
N PRO A 104 23.97 20.72 -6.34
CA PRO A 104 24.82 20.41 -7.48
C PRO A 104 26.19 19.84 -7.05
N GLY A 105 26.55 18.68 -7.59
CA GLY A 105 27.85 18.03 -7.34
C GLY A 105 27.93 17.13 -6.10
N MET A 106 26.88 17.04 -5.28
CA MET A 106 26.87 16.21 -4.06
C MET A 106 26.12 14.88 -4.19
N ALA A 107 25.38 14.68 -5.29
CA ALA A 107 24.60 13.47 -5.52
C ALA A 107 25.50 12.26 -5.83
N THR A 108 25.40 11.21 -5.03
CA THR A 108 26.07 9.93 -5.31
C THR A 108 25.15 8.97 -6.09
N PRO A 109 25.70 8.06 -6.91
CA PRO A 109 24.90 7.05 -7.60
C PRO A 109 24.05 6.17 -6.65
N GLY A 110 24.56 5.90 -5.45
CA GLY A 110 23.84 5.15 -4.42
C GLY A 110 22.60 5.89 -3.90
N GLN A 111 22.71 7.20 -3.65
CA GLN A 111 21.59 8.04 -3.23
C GLN A 111 20.48 8.10 -4.30
N ILE A 112 20.87 8.23 -5.57
CA ILE A 112 19.93 8.22 -6.70
C ILE A 112 19.17 6.89 -6.76
N SER A 113 19.87 5.77 -6.62
CA SER A 113 19.24 4.44 -6.59
C SER A 113 18.28 4.30 -5.40
N CYS A 114 18.70 4.73 -4.20
CA CYS A 114 17.88 4.69 -3.00
C CYS A 114 16.56 5.45 -3.15
N VAL A 115 16.61 6.69 -3.67
CA VAL A 115 15.41 7.51 -3.89
C VAL A 115 14.54 6.94 -5.01
N THR A 116 15.15 6.41 -6.09
CA THR A 116 14.40 5.78 -7.19
C THR A 116 13.60 4.58 -6.71
N VAL A 117 14.21 3.69 -5.91
CA VAL A 117 13.51 2.53 -5.33
C VAL A 117 12.39 2.96 -4.37
N ALA A 118 12.60 4.04 -3.61
CA ALA A 118 11.55 4.63 -2.78
C ALA A 118 10.37 5.16 -3.61
N ILE A 119 10.62 5.81 -4.76
CA ILE A 119 9.56 6.25 -5.68
C ILE A 119 8.78 5.04 -6.23
N VAL A 120 9.46 3.95 -6.59
CA VAL A 120 8.79 2.71 -7.03
C VAL A 120 7.92 2.13 -5.91
N CYS A 121 8.42 2.12 -4.66
CA CYS A 121 7.64 1.71 -3.50
C CYS A 121 6.35 2.55 -3.34
N ALA A 122 6.48 3.87 -3.43
CA ALA A 122 5.33 4.78 -3.35
C ALA A 122 4.32 4.52 -4.48
N ALA A 123 4.80 4.26 -5.69
CA ALA A 123 3.93 3.93 -6.83
C ALA A 123 3.10 2.66 -6.57
N PHE A 124 3.68 1.60 -5.97
CA PHE A 124 2.91 0.40 -5.62
C PHE A 124 1.87 0.66 -4.52
N TYR A 125 2.18 1.48 -3.52
CA TYR A 125 1.16 1.90 -2.53
C TYR A 125 0.02 2.68 -3.18
N VAL A 126 0.33 3.61 -4.10
CA VAL A 126 -0.68 4.37 -4.85
C VAL A 126 -1.54 3.44 -5.71
N LEU A 127 -0.93 2.50 -6.43
CA LEU A 127 -1.66 1.51 -7.23
C LEU A 127 -2.58 0.64 -6.36
N SER A 128 -2.12 0.25 -5.16
CA SER A 128 -2.96 -0.46 -4.19
C SER A 128 -4.19 0.37 -3.78
N ILE A 129 -4.00 1.66 -3.48
CA ILE A 129 -5.09 2.58 -3.12
C ILE A 129 -6.07 2.74 -4.30
N ILE A 130 -5.58 2.93 -5.52
CA ILE A 130 -6.42 3.04 -6.72
C ILE A 130 -7.24 1.76 -6.92
N ALA A 131 -6.62 0.59 -6.80
CA ALA A 131 -7.32 -0.69 -6.90
C ALA A 131 -8.43 -0.80 -5.85
N LEU A 132 -8.16 -0.38 -4.61
CA LEU A 132 -9.17 -0.36 -3.54
C LEU A 132 -10.37 0.55 -3.87
N ILE A 133 -10.09 1.75 -4.39
CA ILE A 133 -11.12 2.72 -4.79
C ILE A 133 -11.99 2.12 -5.90
N ILE A 134 -11.37 1.53 -6.93
CA ILE A 134 -12.09 0.88 -8.04
C ILE A 134 -12.94 -0.28 -7.52
N ALA A 135 -12.38 -1.13 -6.64
CA ALA A 135 -13.11 -2.23 -6.01
C ALA A 135 -14.36 -1.75 -5.24
N SER A 136 -14.24 -0.61 -4.56
CA SER A 136 -15.35 0.00 -3.80
C SER A 136 -16.49 0.46 -4.71
N PHE A 137 -16.19 1.03 -5.88
CA PHE A 137 -17.21 1.45 -6.84
C PHE A 137 -17.89 0.27 -7.54
N ILE A 138 -17.13 -0.73 -7.98
CA ILE A 138 -17.68 -1.92 -8.65
C ILE A 138 -18.55 -2.74 -7.68
N GLY A 139 -18.12 -2.86 -6.42
CA GLY A 139 -18.89 -3.52 -5.38
C GLY A 139 -20.24 -2.85 -5.08
N ASN A 140 -20.33 -1.53 -5.25
CA ASN A 140 -21.58 -0.77 -5.06
C ASN A 140 -22.47 -0.77 -6.32
N GLY A 141 -21.88 -0.80 -7.52
CA GLY A 141 -22.62 -0.87 -8.79
C GLY A 141 -23.43 -2.15 -8.92
N GLU A 142 -22.84 -3.29 -8.56
CA GLU A 142 -23.55 -4.58 -8.60
C GLU A 142 -24.66 -4.70 -7.56
N LYS A 143 -24.56 -4.01 -6.41
CA LYS A 143 -25.64 -3.99 -5.41
C LYS A 143 -26.89 -3.22 -5.88
N LYS A 144 -26.76 -2.31 -6.84
CA LYS A 144 -27.89 -1.57 -7.41
C LYS A 144 -28.58 -2.29 -8.57
N ALA A 145 -27.91 -3.26 -9.19
CA ALA A 145 -28.40 -3.99 -10.36
C ALA A 145 -29.07 -5.34 -10.01
N ALA A 146 -29.05 -5.75 -8.74
CA ALA A 146 -29.66 -6.96 -8.20
C ALA A 146 -30.80 -6.61 -7.25
#